data_AF-A0A9D4KAI5-F1
#
_entry.id   AF-A0A9D4KAI5-F1
#
_cell.length_a   1.000
_cell.length_b   1.000
_cell.length_c   1.000
_cell.angle_alpha   90.00
_cell.angle_beta   90.00
_cell.angle_gamma   90.00
#
_symmetry.space_group_name_H-M   'P 1'
#
loop_
_entity.id
_entity.type
_entity.pdbx_description
1 polymer ?
#
loop_
_entity_poly.entity_id
_entity_poly.type
_entity_poly.pdbx_seq_one_letter_code
_entity_poly.pdbx_strand_id
1 'polypeptide(L)'
;MVKINVGFCVIILNISYIVILAADCGALVAPVSGTVVYTVSTYGSIAGYQCNQCYQCNTGYDMVGNGPRDCLSNATWSGQPPVCQIKGI
;
A
#
# COMPACT_ATOMS: atom_id res chain seq x y z
N MET A 1 -12.72 14.09 11.48
CA MET A 1 -12.81 13.19 10.32
C MET A 1 -12.52 11.78 10.80
N VAL A 2 -13.57 11.00 10.98
CA VAL A 2 -13.48 9.59 11.35
C VAL A 2 -13.28 8.81 10.06
N LYS A 3 -12.12 8.16 9.89
CA LYS A 3 -11.93 7.15 8.84
C LYS A 3 -12.01 5.79 9.53
N ILE A 4 -13.24 5.30 9.66
CA ILE A 4 -13.53 3.89 9.91
C ILE A 4 -13.31 3.18 8.59
N ASN A 5 -12.30 2.33 8.51
CA ASN A 5 -12.24 1.24 7.55
C ASN A 5 -11.14 0.24 7.93
N VAL A 6 -11.50 -0.73 8.78
CA VAL A 6 -10.84 -2.05 8.77
C VAL A 6 -11.92 -3.06 9.14
N GLY A 7 -12.15 -4.07 8.29
CA GLY A 7 -13.20 -5.06 8.47
C GLY A 7 -13.04 -5.86 9.76
N PHE A 8 -13.82 -5.49 10.78
CA PHE A 8 -13.99 -6.27 11.99
C PHE A 8 -15.20 -7.19 11.82
N CYS A 9 -14.97 -8.51 11.84
CA CYS A 9 -16.03 -9.46 12.15
C CYS A 9 -16.31 -9.36 13.65
N VAL A 10 -17.25 -8.48 14.02
CA VAL A 10 -17.76 -8.33 15.39
C VAL A 10 -18.77 -9.45 15.66
N ILE A 11 -18.34 -10.54 16.29
CA ILE A 11 -19.25 -11.53 16.89
C ILE A 11 -18.97 -11.54 18.40
N ILE A 12 -19.95 -11.10 19.19
CA ILE A 12 -19.88 -11.07 20.65
C ILE A 12 -19.77 -12.51 21.19
N LEU A 13 -18.58 -12.82 21.70
CA LEU A 13 -18.16 -13.86 22.64
C LEU A 13 -19.17 -14.99 22.94
N ASN A 14 -18.88 -16.18 22.41
CA ASN A 14 -18.73 -17.40 23.20
C ASN A 14 -17.75 -18.34 22.51
N ILE A 15 -16.45 -18.02 22.54
CA ILE A 15 -15.33 -18.99 22.56
C ILE A 15 -14.05 -18.20 22.88
N SER A 16 -13.36 -18.63 23.93
CA SER A 16 -12.47 -17.84 24.76
C SER A 16 -11.07 -17.50 24.22
N TYR A 17 -10.73 -17.61 22.92
CA TYR A 17 -9.27 -17.61 22.56
C TYR A 17 -8.83 -17.25 21.12
N ILE A 18 -9.49 -16.38 20.36
CA ILE A 18 -8.92 -15.91 19.06
C ILE A 18 -8.79 -14.39 19.02
N VAL A 19 -7.67 -13.94 19.60
CA VAL A 19 -7.07 -12.62 19.35
C VAL A 19 -5.96 -12.86 18.33
N ILE A 20 -6.21 -12.61 17.05
CA ILE A 20 -5.15 -12.69 16.03
C ILE A 20 -4.51 -11.29 15.94
N LEU A 21 -3.28 -11.16 16.44
CA LEU A 21 -2.43 -10.00 16.12
C LEU A 21 -2.06 -10.09 14.64
N ALA A 22 -2.86 -9.48 13.77
CA ALA A 22 -2.47 -9.30 12.38
C ALA A 22 -1.31 -8.30 12.34
N ALA A 23 -0.15 -8.71 11.79
CA ALA A 23 0.96 -7.79 11.55
C ALA A 23 0.50 -6.69 10.59
N ASP A 24 0.46 -5.44 11.07
CA ASP A 24 0.14 -4.26 10.27
C ASP A 24 1.44 -3.60 9.82
N CYS A 25 1.67 -3.55 8.52
CA CYS A 25 2.85 -2.94 7.92
C CYS A 25 2.80 -1.40 7.89
N GLY A 26 1.67 -0.81 8.30
CA GLY A 26 1.47 0.63 8.35
C GLY A 26 1.20 1.27 6.99
N ALA A 27 0.93 2.57 7.01
CA ALA A 27 0.61 3.35 5.82
C ALA A 27 1.85 3.61 4.94
N LEU A 28 1.69 3.46 3.63
CA LEU A 28 2.73 3.78 2.65
C LEU A 28 2.65 5.24 2.21
N VAL A 29 3.81 5.86 1.99
CA VAL A 29 3.92 7.19 1.40
C VAL A 29 3.87 7.07 -0.12
N ALA A 30 3.05 7.88 -0.76
CA ALA A 30 2.97 7.92 -2.22
C ALA A 30 4.27 8.50 -2.83
N PRO A 31 4.76 7.94 -3.95
CA PRO A 31 5.92 8.49 -4.65
C PRO A 31 5.58 9.84 -5.28
N VAL A 32 6.59 10.67 -5.52
CA VAL A 32 6.44 11.94 -6.27
C VAL A 32 5.85 11.62 -7.64
N SER A 33 4.85 12.40 -8.06
CA SER A 33 4.11 12.17 -9.32
C SER A 33 3.48 10.78 -9.43
N GLY A 34 3.09 10.17 -8.31
CA GLY A 34 2.38 8.90 -8.32
C GLY A 34 1.45 8.71 -7.13
N THR A 35 0.80 7.55 -7.12
CA THR A 35 -0.14 7.11 -6.09
C THR A 35 0.19 5.70 -5.65
N VAL A 36 -0.20 5.38 -4.42
CA VAL A 36 -0.13 4.03 -3.85
C VAL A 36 -1.54 3.52 -3.63
N VAL A 37 -1.79 2.25 -3.97
CA VAL A 37 -3.12 1.63 -3.95
C VAL A 37 -3.05 0.31 -3.20
N TYR A 38 -3.79 0.23 -2.10
CA TYR A 38 -3.98 -0.99 -1.29
C TYR A 38 -5.33 -0.92 -0.58
N THR A 39 -5.92 -2.09 -0.28
CA THR A 39 -7.20 -2.19 0.45
C THR A 39 -6.99 -2.27 1.96
N VAL A 40 -5.92 -2.96 2.39
CA VAL A 40 -5.51 -3.14 3.79
C VAL A 40 -3.99 -3.16 3.88
N SER A 41 -3.44 -2.84 5.06
CA SER A 41 -1.99 -2.85 5.34
C SER A 41 -1.54 -4.05 6.18
N THR A 42 -2.40 -5.07 6.33
CA THR A 42 -2.12 -6.26 7.14
C THR A 42 -1.37 -7.36 6.37
N TYR A 43 -0.71 -8.26 7.08
CA TYR A 43 0.02 -9.41 6.54
C TYR A 43 -0.68 -10.08 5.34
N GLY A 44 0.09 -10.30 4.27
CA GLY A 44 -0.38 -10.91 3.04
C GLY A 44 -1.07 -9.95 2.07
N SER A 45 -1.24 -8.66 2.43
CA SER A 45 -1.72 -7.66 1.50
C SER A 45 -0.65 -7.22 0.51
N ILE A 46 -1.10 -6.71 -0.64
CA ILE A 46 -0.23 -6.21 -1.70
C ILE A 46 -0.58 -4.74 -1.95
N ALA A 47 0.43 -3.89 -1.92
CA ALA A 47 0.35 -2.48 -2.29
C ALA A 47 0.92 -2.27 -3.68
N GLY A 48 0.07 -1.81 -4.60
CA GLY A 48 0.46 -1.40 -5.94
C GLY A 48 0.82 0.09 -6.00
N TYR A 49 1.63 0.45 -6.98
CA TYR A 49 1.99 1.84 -7.27
C TYR A 49 1.52 2.23 -8.67
N GLN A 50 1.25 3.52 -8.88
CA GLN A 50 0.90 4.07 -10.20
C GLN A 50 1.59 5.41 -10.40
N CYS A 51 2.13 5.65 -11.59
CA CYS A 51 2.69 6.94 -11.95
C CYS A 51 1.65 7.81 -12.66
N ASN A 52 1.42 9.00 -12.12
CA ASN A 52 0.52 9.99 -12.69
C ASN A 52 1.15 10.56 -13.96
N GLN A 53 0.34 11.14 -14.84
CA GLN A 53 0.82 11.79 -16.07
C GLN A 53 1.00 13.30 -15.84
N CYS A 54 2.05 13.92 -16.39
CA CYS A 54 2.17 15.38 -16.36
C CYS A 54 1.46 16.00 -17.56
N TYR A 55 0.27 16.57 -17.34
CA TYR A 55 -0.44 17.29 -18.40
C TYR A 55 0.26 18.60 -18.79
N GLN A 56 0.93 19.27 -17.85
CA GLN A 56 1.62 20.55 -18.11
C GLN A 56 2.94 20.37 -18.88
N CYS A 57 3.60 19.22 -18.70
CA CYS A 57 4.89 18.91 -19.31
C CYS A 57 4.74 18.25 -20.69
N ASN A 58 3.52 17.82 -21.06
CA ASN A 58 3.27 16.86 -22.14
C ASN A 58 4.15 15.61 -22.06
N THR A 59 4.48 15.18 -20.84
CA THR A 59 5.38 14.03 -20.60
C THR A 59 4.73 13.02 -19.68
N GLY A 60 4.80 11.75 -20.09
CA GLY A 60 4.44 10.63 -19.22
C GLY A 60 5.55 10.34 -18.21
N TYR A 61 5.18 9.83 -17.04
CA TYR A 61 6.13 9.25 -16.10
C TYR A 61 6.06 7.72 -16.18
N ASP A 62 7.22 7.08 -16.18
CA ASP A 62 7.38 5.63 -16.08
C ASP A 62 7.83 5.25 -14.67
N MET A 63 7.36 4.10 -14.21
CA MET A 63 7.75 3.55 -12.93
C MET A 63 9.13 2.89 -13.04
N VAL A 64 10.05 3.30 -12.16
CA VAL A 64 11.39 2.72 -12.06
C VAL A 64 11.51 2.04 -10.69
N GLY A 65 11.83 0.75 -10.71
CA GLY A 65 11.89 -0.10 -9.51
C GLY A 65 10.84 -1.22 -9.53
N ASN A 66 10.60 -1.85 -8.38
CA ASN A 66 9.63 -2.94 -8.24
C ASN A 66 8.27 -2.39 -7.79
N GLY A 67 7.22 -2.67 -8.56
CA GLY A 67 5.94 -1.95 -8.52
C GLY A 67 4.84 -2.49 -7.61
N PRO A 68 4.93 -3.73 -7.08
CA PRO A 68 4.14 -4.15 -5.92
C PRO A 68 5.02 -4.39 -4.69
N ARG A 69 4.45 -4.14 -3.51
CA ARG A 69 5.05 -4.51 -2.21
C ARG A 69 4.09 -5.37 -1.41
N ASP A 70 4.61 -6.40 -0.77
CA ASP A 70 3.86 -7.34 0.06
C ASP A 70 4.01 -6.99 1.53
N CYS A 71 2.94 -7.05 2.31
CA CYS A 71 3.05 -6.93 3.76
C CYS A 71 3.52 -8.27 4.35
N LEU A 72 4.74 -8.29 4.87
CA LEU A 72 5.40 -9.48 5.40
C LEU A 72 4.99 -9.76 6.87
N SER A 73 5.26 -10.98 7.33
CA SER A 73 4.87 -11.44 8.67
C SER A 73 5.59 -10.69 9.80
N ASN A 74 6.70 -10.02 9.49
CA ASN A 74 7.45 -9.17 10.41
C ASN A 74 6.92 -7.73 10.48
N ALA A 75 5.70 -7.47 10.00
CA ALA A 75 5.08 -6.14 9.96
C ALA A 75 5.87 -5.11 9.13
N THR A 76 6.54 -5.56 8.06
CA THR A 76 7.23 -4.67 7.11
C THR A 76 6.80 -4.94 5.68
N TRP A 77 6.78 -3.88 4.87
CA TRP A 77 6.54 -3.99 3.44
C TRP A 77 7.79 -4.50 2.70
N SER A 78 7.61 -5.46 1.80
CA SER A 78 8.70 -6.05 1.01
C SER A 78 9.36 -5.00 0.10
N GLY A 79 10.66 -5.16 -0.17
CA GLY A 79 11.39 -4.31 -1.13
C GLY A 79 11.43 -2.82 -0.79
N GLN A 80 11.66 -1.99 -1.82
CA GLN A 80 11.74 -0.54 -1.74
C GLN A 80 10.61 0.09 -2.56
N PRO A 81 10.12 1.29 -2.18
CA PRO A 81 9.13 1.99 -2.98
C PRO A 81 9.70 2.34 -4.38
N PRO A 82 8.92 2.18 -5.45
CA PRO A 82 9.34 2.63 -6.77
C PRO A 82 9.33 4.16 -6.86
N VAL A 83 10.01 4.69 -7.87
CA VAL A 83 10.01 6.11 -8.20
C VAL A 83 9.37 6.33 -9.57
N CYS A 84 8.62 7.42 -9.71
CA CYS A 84 8.09 7.85 -11.00
C CYS A 84 9.08 8.82 -11.64
N GLN A 85 9.67 8.41 -12.76
CA GLN A 85 10.63 9.20 -13.51
C GLN A 85 10.04 9.59 -14.85
N ILE A 86 10.45 10.75 -15.37
CA ILE A 86 10.01 11.24 -16.66
C ILE A 86 10.44 10.21 -17.71
N LYS A 87 9.48 9.71 -18.51
CA LYS A 87 9.79 8.85 -19.65
C LYS A 87 10.72 9.63 -20.57
N GLY A 88 11.87 9.07 -20.88
CA GLY A 88 13.00 9.77 -21.51
C GLY A 88 12.60 10.76 -22.59
N ILE A 89 13.14 11.98 -22.46
CA ILE A 89 13.29 12.94 -23.58
C ILE A 89 14.16 12.31 -24.67
#